data_AF-A0A9W9BPV7-F1
#
_entry.id   AF-A0A9W9BPV7-F1
#
_cell.length_a   1.000
_cell.length_b   1.000
_cell.length_c   1.000
_cell.angle_alpha   90.00
_cell.angle_beta   90.00
_cell.angle_gamma   90.00
#
_symmetry.space_group_name_H-M   'P 1'
#
loop_
_entity.id
_entity.type
_entity.pdbx_description
1 polymer ?
#
loop_
_entity_poly.entity_id
_entity_poly.type
_entity_poly.pdbx_seq_one_letter_code
_entity_poly.pdbx_strand_id
1 'polypeptide(L)'
;MSEQDVVHLDGFKLTLQELGVTRDTLNIHGHGRVIPFMIDDEMRALYIRARDEPGSLSPAEKNRVFGRIPLEDEERLCQERLGCTRDQLYEKALTQVDDLSMLECDMVIRGCDYDWKKTVNKATDLERIMSMSPEDRYLILKARETIKGPAILGAANKRKQYTRVRAEESYQKKALLRIARQAQRAEWVQDMVDRDLPRWGFVVMRTEYSDPRSDEAWKRFQERYKSVCNQTMGEWAGRPPRAELWETHETVFVSDAALEGASVDALRERFKSMREDLPEGIRQDCFLVHDKLFTQADSLNVRAVNPDFDPEAPLGTEEISYTSPGVSITLKDLEAFSGEIQVPLAKVFDWLHYTLLTDSETWERRYMNTTQKHPRAIISFLPYPEY
;
A
#
# COMPACT_ATOMS: atom_id res chain seq x y z
N MET A 1 0.43 40.77 -6.85
CA MET A 1 0.01 39.35 -6.74
C MET A 1 1.21 38.52 -7.14
N SER A 2 1.82 37.79 -6.20
CA SER A 2 3.02 36.99 -6.46
C SER A 2 2.71 35.90 -7.48
N GLU A 3 3.56 35.77 -8.50
CA GLU A 3 3.55 34.63 -9.41
C GLU A 3 3.60 33.34 -8.57
N GLN A 4 2.62 32.46 -8.76
CA GLN A 4 2.67 31.15 -8.15
C GLN A 4 3.84 30.39 -8.76
N ASP A 5 4.80 29.96 -7.94
CA ASP A 5 5.92 29.11 -8.33
C ASP A 5 5.36 27.75 -8.80
N VAL A 6 5.20 27.60 -10.11
CA VAL A 6 4.73 26.36 -10.73
C VAL A 6 5.84 25.68 -11.52
N VAL A 7 6.00 24.38 -11.31
CA VAL A 7 7.04 23.54 -11.90
C VAL A 7 6.40 22.56 -12.88
N HIS A 8 7.07 22.29 -14.00
CA HIS A 8 6.62 21.31 -14.99
C HIS A 8 7.53 20.06 -14.95
N LEU A 9 6.94 18.89 -14.69
CA LEU A 9 7.60 17.59 -14.51
C LEU A 9 6.93 16.55 -15.43
N ASP A 10 7.67 15.99 -16.39
CA ASP A 10 7.18 14.92 -17.29
C ASP A 10 5.78 15.18 -17.89
N GLY A 11 5.47 16.45 -18.20
CA GLY A 11 4.18 16.89 -18.76
C GLY A 11 3.13 17.34 -17.74
N PHE A 12 3.40 17.24 -16.43
CA PHE A 12 2.51 17.69 -15.36
C PHE A 12 2.95 19.04 -14.78
N LYS A 13 1.97 19.93 -14.53
CA LYS A 13 2.18 21.24 -13.90
C LYS A 13 1.84 21.11 -12.41
N LEU A 14 2.84 21.27 -11.53
CA LEU A 14 2.71 21.10 -10.08
C LEU A 14 3.23 22.33 -9.33
N THR A 15 2.56 22.71 -8.25
CA THR A 15 2.94 23.79 -7.34
C THR A 15 3.80 23.28 -6.18
N LEU A 16 4.64 24.14 -5.60
CA LEU A 16 5.46 23.76 -4.44
C LEU A 16 4.63 23.29 -3.23
N GLN A 17 3.39 23.76 -3.11
CA GLN A 17 2.44 23.34 -2.08
C GLN A 17 1.95 21.90 -2.29
N GLU A 18 1.72 21.46 -3.54
CA GLU A 18 1.37 20.08 -3.86
C GLU A 18 2.50 19.09 -3.59
N LEU A 19 3.75 19.58 -3.58
CA LEU A 19 4.94 18.80 -3.25
C LEU A 19 5.23 18.76 -1.74
N GLY A 20 4.49 19.52 -0.91
CA GLY A 20 4.63 19.52 0.54
C GLY A 20 6.00 20.02 1.04
N VAL A 21 6.69 20.85 0.26
CA VAL A 21 8.04 21.35 0.57
C VAL A 21 8.07 22.87 0.62
N THR A 22 8.89 23.42 1.52
CA THR A 22 9.15 24.87 1.60
C THR A 22 10.55 25.18 1.07
N ARG A 23 10.78 26.44 0.66
CA ARG A 23 12.09 26.90 0.15
C ARG A 23 13.22 26.74 1.18
N ASP A 24 12.88 26.73 2.47
CA ASP A 24 13.82 26.57 3.58
C ASP A 24 14.11 25.10 3.93
N THR A 25 13.23 24.16 3.56
CA THR A 25 13.45 22.71 3.74
C THR A 25 14.56 22.17 2.83
N LEU A 26 15.03 22.98 1.88
CA LEU A 26 16.16 22.68 0.99
C LEU A 26 17.53 22.72 1.68
N ASN A 27 17.63 23.21 2.93
CA ASN A 27 18.91 23.57 3.54
C ASN A 27 19.29 22.86 4.85
N ILE A 28 18.77 21.67 5.17
CA ILE A 28 19.19 20.93 6.39
C ILE A 28 19.64 19.51 6.03
N HIS A 29 20.95 19.22 6.19
CA HIS A 29 21.58 17.92 5.95
C HIS A 29 22.48 17.52 7.13
N GLY A 30 22.08 16.49 7.89
CA GLY A 30 22.86 15.89 8.97
C GLY A 30 23.60 14.62 8.53
N HIS A 31 24.94 14.68 8.52
CA HIS A 31 25.94 13.59 8.56
C HIS A 31 26.07 12.69 7.30
N GLY A 32 26.47 13.19 6.13
CA GLY A 32 27.86 13.61 5.82
C GLY A 32 28.62 12.45 5.16
N ARG A 33 29.04 12.48 3.89
CA ARG A 33 29.37 13.57 2.97
C ARG A 33 28.55 13.49 1.70
N VAL A 34 27.77 14.53 1.40
CA VAL A 34 27.34 14.84 0.04
C VAL A 34 28.47 15.67 -0.57
N ILE A 35 29.04 15.25 -1.70
CA ILE A 35 29.95 16.11 -2.45
C ILE A 35 29.11 17.31 -2.90
N PRO A 36 29.40 18.54 -2.44
CA PRO A 36 28.71 19.73 -2.92
C PRO A 36 28.82 19.76 -4.43
N PHE A 37 27.69 19.80 -5.14
CA PHE A 37 27.67 19.91 -6.59
C PHE A 37 27.96 21.37 -6.97
N MET A 38 29.17 21.84 -6.64
CA MET A 38 29.67 23.16 -7.03
C MET A 38 30.32 23.03 -8.40
N ILE A 39 29.87 23.84 -9.35
CA ILE A 39 30.55 23.99 -10.65
C ILE A 39 31.66 25.02 -10.48
N ASP A 40 32.75 24.59 -9.85
CA ASP A 40 33.99 25.36 -9.90
C ASP A 40 34.63 25.29 -11.30
N ASP A 41 35.69 26.07 -11.50
CA ASP A 41 36.37 26.13 -12.80
C ASP A 41 36.93 24.75 -13.22
N GLU A 42 37.31 23.90 -12.26
CA GLU A 42 37.78 22.52 -12.51
C GLU A 42 36.64 21.65 -13.08
N MET A 43 35.49 21.62 -12.40
CA MET A 43 34.32 20.87 -12.85
C MET A 43 33.77 21.40 -14.17
N ARG A 44 33.78 22.72 -14.37
CA ARG A 44 33.37 23.31 -15.65
C ARG A 44 34.31 22.87 -16.78
N ALA A 45 35.62 22.88 -16.57
CA ALA A 45 36.59 22.38 -17.55
C ALA A 45 36.39 20.88 -17.85
N LEU A 46 36.07 20.08 -16.83
CA LEU A 46 35.73 18.67 -16.98
C LEU A 46 34.47 18.46 -17.83
N TYR A 47 33.40 19.24 -17.61
CA TYR A 47 32.19 19.16 -18.43
C TYR A 47 32.43 19.63 -19.87
N ILE A 48 33.26 20.66 -20.09
CA ILE A 48 33.65 21.08 -21.44
C ILE A 48 34.39 19.95 -22.16
N ARG A 49 35.38 19.32 -21.52
CA ARG A 49 36.07 18.15 -22.08
C ARG A 49 35.14 16.99 -22.35
N ALA A 50 34.20 16.71 -21.45
CA ALA A 50 33.19 15.67 -21.65
C ALA A 50 32.28 15.92 -22.86
N ARG A 51 31.95 17.20 -23.11
CA ARG A 51 31.14 17.61 -24.25
C ARG A 51 31.92 17.52 -25.57
N ASP A 52 33.14 18.03 -25.59
CA ASP A 52 33.90 18.28 -26.82
C ASP A 52 34.84 17.12 -27.19
N GLU A 53 35.40 16.44 -26.19
CA GLU A 53 36.39 15.36 -26.34
C GLU A 53 36.10 14.16 -25.42
N PRO A 54 34.93 13.49 -25.57
CA PRO A 54 34.48 12.44 -24.65
C PRO A 54 35.43 11.22 -24.56
N GLY A 55 36.21 10.96 -25.61
CA GLY A 55 37.22 9.90 -25.64
C GLY A 55 38.46 10.18 -24.80
N SER A 56 38.71 11.45 -24.44
CA SER A 56 39.85 11.86 -23.61
C SER A 56 39.65 11.57 -22.12
N LEU A 57 38.41 11.26 -21.70
CA LEU A 57 38.07 11.06 -20.30
C LEU A 57 38.40 9.65 -19.83
N SER A 58 39.10 9.56 -18.71
CA SER A 58 39.27 8.34 -17.93
C SER A 58 37.93 7.85 -17.32
N PRO A 59 37.83 6.57 -16.92
CA PRO A 59 36.64 6.06 -16.24
C PRO A 59 36.27 6.84 -14.96
N ALA A 60 37.27 7.25 -14.15
CA ALA A 60 37.05 8.04 -12.95
C ALA A 60 36.50 9.44 -13.27
N GLU A 61 37.00 10.09 -14.32
CA GLU A 61 36.48 11.37 -14.81
C GLU A 61 35.02 11.25 -15.29
N LYS A 62 34.68 10.17 -16.00
CA LYS A 62 33.28 9.89 -16.40
C LYS A 62 32.37 9.73 -15.18
N ASN A 63 32.81 9.00 -14.15
CA ASN A 63 32.07 8.90 -12.89
C ASN A 63 31.87 10.26 -12.23
N ARG A 64 32.90 11.12 -12.18
CA ARG A 64 32.78 12.50 -11.68
C ARG A 64 31.76 13.33 -12.46
N VAL A 65 31.74 13.24 -13.80
CA VAL A 65 30.75 13.94 -14.65
C VAL A 65 29.30 13.49 -14.31
N PHE A 66 29.11 12.20 -14.02
CA PHE A 66 27.82 11.67 -13.57
C PHE A 66 27.53 11.89 -12.08
N GLY A 67 28.45 12.47 -11.31
CA GLY A 67 28.28 12.64 -9.85
C GLY A 67 28.30 11.34 -9.07
N ARG A 68 28.95 10.30 -9.60
CA ARG A 68 29.02 8.96 -8.99
C ARG A 68 30.16 8.85 -7.98
N ILE A 69 29.99 7.91 -7.08
CA ILE A 69 31.02 7.48 -6.13
C ILE A 69 32.25 6.88 -6.84
N PRO A 70 33.41 6.75 -6.13
CA PRO A 70 34.58 6.07 -6.64
C PRO A 70 34.29 4.65 -7.13
N LEU A 71 35.09 4.17 -8.09
CA LEU A 71 34.88 2.89 -8.77
C LEU A 71 34.94 1.70 -7.81
N GLU A 72 35.80 1.78 -6.79
CA GLU A 72 36.00 0.75 -5.77
C GLU A 72 34.77 0.60 -4.87
N ASP A 73 34.15 1.73 -4.51
CA ASP A 73 32.91 1.75 -3.73
C ASP A 73 31.70 1.29 -4.55
N GLU A 74 31.68 1.64 -5.85
CA GLU A 74 30.65 1.21 -6.79
C GLU A 74 30.66 -0.31 -6.96
N GLU A 75 31.85 -0.90 -7.14
CA GLU A 75 32.07 -2.35 -7.19
C GLU A 75 31.57 -3.05 -5.92
N ARG A 76 31.98 -2.55 -4.74
CA ARG A 76 31.56 -3.10 -3.45
C ARG A 76 30.05 -3.10 -3.29
N LEU A 77 29.38 -1.98 -3.61
CA LEU A 77 27.93 -1.86 -3.48
C LEU A 77 27.17 -2.72 -4.49
N CYS A 78 27.71 -2.88 -5.71
CA CYS A 78 27.11 -3.76 -6.70
C CYS A 78 27.21 -5.23 -6.28
N GLN A 79 28.33 -5.67 -5.70
CA GLN A 79 28.46 -7.01 -5.10
C GLN A 79 27.52 -7.20 -3.90
N GLU A 80 27.39 -6.20 -3.02
CA GLU A 80 26.53 -6.26 -1.82
C GLU A 80 25.04 -6.33 -2.18
N ARG A 81 24.59 -5.57 -3.19
CA ARG A 81 23.17 -5.42 -3.52
C ARG A 81 22.66 -6.40 -4.56
N LEU A 82 23.51 -6.79 -5.52
CA LEU A 82 23.13 -7.63 -6.66
C LEU A 82 23.85 -8.98 -6.68
N GLY A 83 24.91 -9.15 -5.89
CA GLY A 83 25.73 -10.36 -5.91
C GLY A 83 26.62 -10.50 -7.15
N CYS A 84 26.77 -9.44 -7.95
CA CYS A 84 27.60 -9.42 -9.15
C CYS A 84 28.55 -8.22 -9.17
N THR A 85 29.58 -8.30 -10.02
CA THR A 85 30.53 -7.20 -10.23
C THR A 85 29.88 -6.07 -11.03
N ARG A 86 30.44 -4.86 -10.94
CA ARG A 86 29.96 -3.73 -11.75
C ARG A 86 30.09 -4.06 -13.24
N ASP A 87 31.22 -4.61 -13.66
CA ASP A 87 31.44 -4.91 -15.08
C ASP A 87 30.46 -5.97 -15.59
N GLN A 88 30.09 -6.97 -14.77
CA GLN A 88 29.02 -7.93 -15.10
C GLN A 88 27.65 -7.24 -15.24
N LEU A 89 27.33 -6.29 -14.36
CA LEU A 89 26.10 -5.50 -14.47
C LEU A 89 26.05 -4.68 -15.76
N TYR A 90 27.16 -4.05 -16.14
CA TYR A 90 27.25 -3.27 -17.39
C TYR A 90 27.19 -4.15 -18.62
N GLU A 91 27.84 -5.31 -18.59
CA GLU A 91 27.78 -6.30 -19.67
C GLU A 91 26.35 -6.84 -19.84
N LYS A 92 25.65 -7.12 -18.74
CA LYS A 92 24.22 -7.48 -18.75
C LYS A 92 23.39 -6.36 -19.38
N ALA A 93 23.68 -5.11 -19.04
CA ALA A 93 23.00 -3.95 -19.63
C ALA A 93 23.34 -3.71 -21.11
N LEU A 94 24.37 -4.35 -21.66
CA LEU A 94 24.69 -4.32 -23.09
C LEU A 94 24.04 -5.48 -23.85
N THR A 95 24.05 -6.68 -23.26
CA THR A 95 23.71 -7.93 -23.94
C THR A 95 22.32 -8.46 -23.63
N GLN A 96 21.79 -8.15 -22.44
CA GLN A 96 20.55 -8.70 -21.88
C GLN A 96 19.67 -7.59 -21.29
N VAL A 97 19.47 -6.51 -22.05
CA VAL A 97 18.70 -5.31 -21.62
C VAL A 97 17.31 -5.67 -21.11
N ASP A 98 16.66 -6.67 -21.71
CA ASP A 98 15.30 -7.05 -21.35
C ASP A 98 15.21 -7.77 -19.99
N ASP A 99 16.30 -8.35 -19.51
CA ASP A 99 16.40 -9.08 -18.24
C ASP A 99 16.89 -8.20 -17.08
N LEU A 100 17.11 -6.90 -17.33
CA LEU A 100 17.40 -5.94 -16.29
C LEU A 100 16.16 -5.68 -15.43
N SER A 101 16.28 -5.91 -14.14
CA SER A 101 15.32 -5.44 -13.14
C SER A 101 15.33 -3.91 -13.01
N MET A 102 14.31 -3.36 -12.35
CA MET A 102 14.23 -1.91 -12.10
C MET A 102 15.42 -1.40 -11.26
N LEU A 103 15.86 -2.18 -10.27
CA LEU A 103 17.01 -1.82 -9.43
C LEU A 103 18.31 -1.80 -10.24
N GLU A 104 18.55 -2.83 -11.06
CA GLU A 104 19.71 -2.89 -11.95
C GLU A 104 19.71 -1.69 -12.92
N CYS A 105 18.55 -1.35 -13.50
CA CYS A 105 18.43 -0.17 -14.34
C CYS A 105 18.82 1.12 -13.58
N ASP A 106 18.28 1.31 -12.37
CA ASP A 106 18.60 2.47 -11.54
C ASP A 106 20.09 2.55 -11.20
N MET A 107 20.73 1.42 -10.87
CA MET A 107 22.16 1.37 -10.55
C MET A 107 23.04 1.67 -11.78
N VAL A 108 22.70 1.15 -12.96
CA VAL A 108 23.43 1.47 -14.20
C VAL A 108 23.28 2.94 -14.59
N ILE A 109 22.11 3.55 -14.38
CA ILE A 109 21.85 4.94 -14.77
C ILE A 109 22.46 5.91 -13.76
N ARG A 110 22.24 5.67 -12.46
CA ARG A 110 22.49 6.64 -11.38
C ARG A 110 23.69 6.32 -10.50
N GLY A 111 24.23 5.09 -10.55
CA GLY A 111 25.30 4.61 -9.67
C GLY A 111 24.77 3.65 -8.59
N CYS A 112 25.65 2.77 -8.06
CA CYS A 112 25.27 1.74 -7.08
C CYS A 112 24.93 2.33 -5.68
N ASP A 113 25.20 3.61 -5.40
CA ASP A 113 24.86 4.32 -4.15
C ASP A 113 23.41 4.83 -4.10
N TYR A 114 22.72 4.87 -5.24
CA TYR A 114 21.32 5.27 -5.31
C TYR A 114 20.43 4.30 -4.51
N ASP A 115 19.73 4.80 -3.50
CA ASP A 115 18.76 4.05 -2.70
C ASP A 115 17.36 4.63 -2.93
N TRP A 116 16.56 3.92 -3.72
CA TRP A 116 15.19 4.33 -4.04
C TRP A 116 14.26 4.30 -2.82
N LYS A 117 14.61 3.58 -1.75
CA LYS A 117 13.81 3.47 -0.52
C LYS A 117 14.07 4.64 0.43
N LYS A 118 15.25 5.25 0.37
CA LYS A 118 15.59 6.43 1.20
C LYS A 118 15.14 7.70 0.49
N THR A 119 13.98 8.20 0.92
CA THR A 119 13.36 9.48 0.49
C THR A 119 14.29 10.70 0.58
N VAL A 120 15.37 10.64 1.37
CA VAL A 120 16.30 11.75 1.59
C VAL A 120 17.22 12.01 0.38
N ASN A 121 17.40 11.02 -0.51
CA ASN A 121 18.10 11.19 -1.79
C ASN A 121 17.17 11.70 -2.92
N LYS A 122 15.95 12.14 -2.60
CA LYS A 122 14.98 12.65 -3.57
C LYS A 122 15.29 14.03 -4.13
N ALA A 123 16.27 14.75 -3.58
CA ALA A 123 16.87 15.87 -4.29
C ALA A 123 17.57 15.32 -5.52
N THR A 124 16.79 15.08 -6.56
CA THR A 124 17.26 14.50 -7.80
C THR A 124 18.35 15.40 -8.34
N ASP A 125 19.35 14.83 -9.01
CA ASP A 125 20.35 15.60 -9.77
C ASP A 125 19.74 16.79 -10.53
N LEU A 126 18.49 16.63 -10.98
CA LEU A 126 17.72 17.68 -11.64
C LEU A 126 17.44 18.89 -10.74
N GLU A 127 17.02 18.71 -9.50
CA GLU A 127 16.78 19.83 -8.55
C GLU A 127 18.06 20.63 -8.32
N ARG A 128 19.21 19.95 -8.22
CA ARG A 128 20.53 20.59 -8.08
C ARG A 128 20.92 21.34 -9.35
N ILE A 129 20.67 20.78 -10.53
CA ILE A 129 20.96 21.42 -11.82
C ILE A 129 20.00 22.60 -12.09
N MET A 130 18.77 22.56 -11.57
CA MET A 130 17.76 23.59 -11.78
C MET A 130 18.02 24.89 -11.02
N SER A 131 18.82 24.86 -9.95
CA SER A 131 19.28 26.07 -9.26
C SER A 131 20.48 26.75 -9.92
N MET A 132 21.09 26.12 -10.93
CA MET A 132 22.24 26.66 -11.66
C MET A 132 21.84 27.61 -12.78
N SER A 133 22.82 28.39 -13.26
CA SER A 133 22.68 29.21 -14.46
C SER A 133 22.21 28.36 -15.66
N PRO A 134 21.44 28.92 -16.60
CA PRO A 134 21.04 28.22 -17.82
C PRO A 134 22.23 27.64 -18.60
N GLU A 135 23.35 28.37 -18.63
CA GLU A 135 24.58 27.99 -19.34
C GLU A 135 25.23 26.76 -18.70
N ASP A 136 25.38 26.73 -17.38
CA ASP A 136 25.95 25.59 -16.65
C ASP A 136 25.04 24.38 -16.75
N ARG A 137 23.73 24.58 -16.63
CA ARG A 137 22.73 23.54 -16.81
C ARG A 137 22.84 22.89 -18.19
N TYR A 138 22.90 23.71 -19.24
CA TYR A 138 23.07 23.21 -20.60
C TYR A 138 24.37 22.43 -20.76
N LEU A 139 25.48 22.97 -20.25
CA LEU A 139 26.80 22.33 -20.31
C LEU A 139 26.78 20.96 -19.63
N ILE A 140 26.28 20.86 -18.41
CA ILE A 140 26.21 19.61 -17.63
C ILE A 140 25.35 18.57 -18.36
N LEU A 141 24.14 18.96 -18.79
CA LEU A 141 23.23 18.05 -19.47
C LEU A 141 23.83 17.55 -20.80
N LYS A 142 24.45 18.45 -21.57
CA LYS A 142 25.07 18.09 -22.86
C LYS A 142 26.28 17.19 -22.66
N ALA A 143 27.16 17.52 -21.71
CA ALA A 143 28.32 16.71 -21.34
C ALA A 143 27.91 15.29 -20.96
N ARG A 144 26.95 15.15 -20.04
CA ARG A 144 26.42 13.85 -19.60
C ARG A 144 25.81 13.07 -20.75
N GLU A 145 25.04 13.73 -21.62
CA GLU A 145 24.45 13.08 -22.79
C GLU A 145 25.52 12.54 -23.75
N THR A 146 26.56 13.32 -24.04
CA THR A 146 27.65 12.93 -24.95
C THR A 146 28.40 11.70 -24.45
N ILE A 147 28.62 11.57 -23.13
CA ILE A 147 29.40 10.45 -22.57
C ILE A 147 28.55 9.23 -22.18
N LYS A 148 27.23 9.25 -22.42
CA LYS A 148 26.38 8.09 -22.14
C LYS A 148 26.77 6.92 -23.03
N GLY A 149 27.24 5.84 -22.40
CA GLY A 149 27.51 4.59 -23.09
C GLY A 149 26.23 3.84 -23.48
N PRO A 150 26.32 2.86 -24.40
CA PRO A 150 25.18 2.04 -24.81
C PRO A 150 24.48 1.33 -23.65
N ALA A 151 25.23 0.89 -22.63
CA ALA A 151 24.70 0.26 -21.42
C ALA A 151 23.72 1.20 -20.68
N ILE A 152 24.10 2.47 -20.49
CA ILE A 152 23.27 3.47 -19.82
C ILE A 152 22.02 3.77 -20.64
N LEU A 153 22.15 3.86 -21.97
CA LEU A 153 21.01 4.08 -22.87
C LEU A 153 20.03 2.90 -22.85
N GLY A 154 20.54 1.67 -22.88
CA GLY A 154 19.74 0.43 -22.78
C GLY A 154 18.96 0.38 -21.46
N ALA A 155 19.67 0.55 -20.34
CA ALA A 155 19.06 0.61 -19.01
C ALA A 155 18.03 1.74 -18.88
N ALA A 156 18.31 2.94 -19.42
CA ALA A 156 17.38 4.06 -19.39
C ALA A 156 16.10 3.77 -20.17
N ASN A 157 16.19 3.12 -21.33
CA ASN A 157 15.03 2.72 -22.11
C ASN A 157 14.21 1.65 -21.39
N LYS A 158 14.85 0.62 -20.83
CA LYS A 158 14.15 -0.42 -20.03
C LYS A 158 13.45 0.19 -18.82
N ARG A 159 14.11 1.11 -18.10
CA ARG A 159 13.51 1.84 -16.98
C ARG A 159 12.27 2.65 -17.38
N LYS A 160 12.29 3.30 -18.55
CA LYS A 160 11.12 4.01 -19.08
C LYS A 160 9.95 3.06 -19.29
N GLN A 161 10.19 1.83 -19.77
CA GLN A 161 9.14 0.82 -19.90
C GLN A 161 8.52 0.47 -18.53
N TYR A 162 9.33 0.19 -17.51
CA TYR A 162 8.83 -0.05 -16.14
C TYR A 162 7.99 1.13 -15.60
N THR A 163 8.47 2.35 -15.84
CA THR A 163 7.78 3.56 -15.39
C THR A 163 6.45 3.72 -16.12
N ARG A 164 6.39 3.42 -17.42
CA ARG A 164 5.16 3.46 -18.22
C ARG A 164 4.13 2.45 -17.71
N VAL A 165 4.54 1.20 -17.48
CA VAL A 165 3.65 0.16 -16.92
C VAL A 165 3.10 0.59 -15.57
N ARG A 166 3.95 1.06 -14.65
CA ARG A 166 3.48 1.56 -13.33
C ARG A 166 2.57 2.79 -13.44
N ALA A 167 2.84 3.69 -14.38
CA ALA A 167 2.00 4.85 -14.61
C ALA A 167 0.64 4.45 -15.18
N GLU A 168 0.60 3.49 -16.11
CA GLU A 168 -0.63 2.90 -16.65
C GLU A 168 -1.42 2.18 -15.56
N GLU A 169 -0.80 1.33 -14.74
CA GLU A 169 -1.42 0.68 -13.58
C GLU A 169 -1.98 1.72 -12.59
N SER A 170 -1.20 2.76 -12.27
CA SER A 170 -1.67 3.84 -11.39
C SER A 170 -2.82 4.63 -12.02
N TYR A 171 -2.80 4.85 -13.33
CA TYR A 171 -3.87 5.55 -14.04
C TYR A 171 -5.14 4.72 -14.08
N GLN A 172 -5.05 3.44 -14.42
CA GLN A 172 -6.15 2.49 -14.36
C GLN A 172 -6.73 2.42 -12.95
N LYS A 173 -5.88 2.32 -11.92
CA LYS A 173 -6.31 2.36 -10.51
C LYS A 173 -7.06 3.65 -10.18
N LYS A 174 -6.53 4.82 -10.57
CA LYS A 174 -7.22 6.11 -10.37
C LYS A 174 -8.54 6.21 -11.14
N ALA A 175 -8.59 5.67 -12.36
CA ALA A 175 -9.80 5.64 -13.17
C ALA A 175 -10.88 4.74 -12.54
N LEU A 176 -10.50 3.56 -12.06
CA LEU A 176 -11.38 2.66 -11.31
C LEU A 176 -11.88 3.32 -10.03
N LEU A 177 -10.99 3.96 -9.25
CA LEU A 177 -11.40 4.75 -8.08
C LEU A 177 -12.37 5.87 -8.43
N ARG A 178 -12.19 6.52 -9.58
CA ARG A 178 -13.11 7.56 -10.05
C ARG A 178 -14.47 6.99 -10.43
N ILE A 179 -14.50 5.87 -11.16
CA ILE A 179 -15.74 5.15 -11.53
C ILE A 179 -16.47 4.73 -10.25
N ALA A 180 -15.76 4.15 -9.30
CA ALA A 180 -16.34 3.72 -8.03
C ALA A 180 -16.92 4.86 -7.20
N ARG A 181 -16.23 6.00 -7.13
CA ARG A 181 -16.77 7.22 -6.49
C ARG A 181 -18.04 7.74 -7.20
N GLN A 182 -18.17 7.46 -8.50
CA GLN A 182 -19.33 7.81 -9.32
C GLN A 182 -20.41 6.71 -9.36
N ALA A 183 -20.12 5.50 -8.89
CA ALA A 183 -21.10 4.43 -8.73
C ALA A 183 -22.08 4.81 -7.61
N GLN A 184 -23.28 4.23 -7.64
CA GLN A 184 -24.19 4.36 -6.51
C GLN A 184 -23.52 3.81 -5.25
N ARG A 185 -23.86 4.40 -4.10
CA ARG A 185 -23.44 3.89 -2.81
C ARG A 185 -23.84 2.41 -2.76
N ALA A 186 -22.97 1.54 -2.23
CA ALA A 186 -23.33 0.13 -2.08
C ALA A 186 -24.63 0.04 -1.27
N GLU A 187 -25.58 -0.78 -1.72
CA GLU A 187 -26.95 -0.84 -1.18
C GLU A 187 -26.95 -0.92 0.35
N TRP A 188 -26.03 -1.69 0.91
CA TRP A 188 -25.88 -1.84 2.34
C TRP A 188 -25.50 -0.60 3.14
N VAL A 189 -24.64 0.24 2.57
CA VAL A 189 -24.28 1.51 3.19
C VAL A 189 -25.51 2.40 3.14
N GLN A 190 -26.30 2.33 2.06
CA GLN A 190 -27.55 3.06 1.96
C GLN A 190 -28.57 2.56 2.99
N ASP A 191 -28.73 1.25 3.17
CA ASP A 191 -29.61 0.65 4.18
C ASP A 191 -29.22 1.05 5.61
N MET A 192 -27.92 1.08 5.91
CA MET A 192 -27.43 1.54 7.22
C MET A 192 -27.71 3.03 7.45
N VAL A 193 -27.58 3.85 6.40
CA VAL A 193 -27.97 5.28 6.45
C VAL A 193 -29.47 5.44 6.63
N ASP A 194 -30.27 4.68 5.89
CA ASP A 194 -31.74 4.77 5.91
C ASP A 194 -32.33 4.30 7.25
N ARG A 195 -31.64 3.36 7.92
CA ARG A 195 -31.98 2.91 9.27
C ARG A 195 -31.59 3.89 10.37
N ASP A 196 -30.81 4.92 10.05
CA ASP A 196 -30.33 5.95 10.99
C ASP A 196 -29.80 5.36 12.30
N LEU A 197 -28.92 4.35 12.17
CA LEU A 197 -28.45 3.59 13.33
C LEU A 197 -27.64 4.51 14.26
N PRO A 198 -28.09 4.74 15.51
CA PRO A 198 -27.43 5.66 16.42
C PRO A 198 -26.06 5.13 16.84
N ARG A 199 -25.89 3.81 16.81
CA ARG A 199 -24.63 3.09 17.06
C ARG A 199 -24.58 1.81 16.26
N TRP A 200 -23.39 1.43 15.82
CA TRP A 200 -23.15 0.15 15.18
C TRP A 200 -21.67 -0.24 15.23
N GLY A 201 -21.40 -1.55 15.17
CA GLY A 201 -20.04 -2.07 15.09
C GLY A 201 -19.92 -3.44 15.73
N PHE A 202 -18.71 -3.79 16.16
CA PHE A 202 -18.39 -5.15 16.64
C PHE A 202 -17.78 -5.13 18.03
N VAL A 203 -17.81 -6.29 18.67
CA VAL A 203 -16.86 -6.64 19.73
C VAL A 203 -15.59 -7.19 19.07
N VAL A 204 -14.42 -6.70 19.50
CA VAL A 204 -13.12 -7.22 19.05
C VAL A 204 -12.32 -7.68 20.24
N MET A 205 -12.04 -8.97 20.31
CA MET A 205 -11.27 -9.61 21.37
C MET A 205 -9.81 -9.80 20.97
N ARG A 206 -8.91 -9.51 21.89
CA ARG A 206 -7.48 -9.79 21.79
C ARG A 206 -7.13 -11.05 22.58
N THR A 207 -6.32 -11.92 21.99
CA THR A 207 -5.90 -13.21 22.56
C THR A 207 -4.37 -13.35 22.70
N GLU A 208 -3.59 -12.32 22.38
CA GLU A 208 -2.12 -12.34 22.46
C GLU A 208 -1.59 -11.25 23.41
N TYR A 209 -0.93 -11.67 24.49
CA TYR A 209 -0.43 -10.86 25.61
C TYR A 209 1.02 -11.22 25.98
N SER A 210 1.58 -12.29 25.41
CA SER A 210 2.89 -12.84 25.78
C SER A 210 4.11 -11.96 25.41
N ASP A 211 4.04 -11.13 24.36
CA ASP A 211 5.15 -10.20 24.02
C ASP A 211 5.07 -8.92 24.87
N PRO A 212 6.19 -8.41 25.43
CA PRO A 212 6.21 -7.14 26.17
C PRO A 212 5.70 -5.91 25.38
N ARG A 213 5.69 -5.98 24.05
CA ARG A 213 5.20 -4.93 23.14
C ARG A 213 3.76 -5.18 22.68
N SER A 214 3.11 -6.21 23.20
CA SER A 214 1.78 -6.63 22.76
C SER A 214 0.72 -5.55 23.01
N ASP A 215 0.85 -4.77 24.09
CA ASP A 215 -0.02 -3.61 24.35
C ASP A 215 0.16 -2.48 23.33
N GLU A 216 1.40 -2.20 22.94
CA GLU A 216 1.68 -1.22 21.90
C GLU A 216 1.16 -1.70 20.53
N ALA A 217 1.34 -2.99 20.22
CA ALA A 217 0.83 -3.60 19.01
C ALA A 217 -0.72 -3.57 18.98
N TRP A 218 -1.38 -3.81 20.11
CA TRP A 218 -2.82 -3.72 20.22
C TRP A 218 -3.34 -2.30 19.99
N LYS A 219 -2.67 -1.30 20.57
CA LYS A 219 -3.00 0.11 20.32
C LYS A 219 -2.84 0.47 18.85
N ARG A 220 -1.75 0.04 18.20
CA ARG A 220 -1.54 0.23 16.76
C ARG A 220 -2.61 -0.46 15.92
N PHE A 221 -3.05 -1.65 16.33
CA PHE A 221 -4.18 -2.34 15.70
C PHE A 221 -5.47 -1.52 15.82
N GLN A 222 -5.81 -0.99 17.00
CA GLN A 222 -7.00 -0.17 17.20
C GLN A 222 -6.97 1.10 16.33
N GLU A 223 -5.82 1.78 16.25
CA GLU A 223 -5.61 2.94 15.39
C GLU A 223 -5.78 2.57 13.91
N ARG A 224 -5.22 1.43 13.49
CA ARG A 224 -5.37 0.92 12.13
C ARG A 224 -6.81 0.54 11.80
N TYR A 225 -7.51 -0.12 12.73
CA TYR A 225 -8.93 -0.48 12.61
C TYR A 225 -9.79 0.76 12.37
N LYS A 226 -9.62 1.79 13.20
CA LYS A 226 -10.31 3.08 13.05
C LYS A 226 -9.96 3.77 11.74
N SER A 227 -8.68 3.80 11.36
CA SER A 227 -8.25 4.39 10.08
C SER A 227 -8.88 3.69 8.88
N VAL A 228 -8.97 2.36 8.92
CA VAL A 228 -9.61 1.58 7.85
C VAL A 228 -11.11 1.83 7.82
N CYS A 229 -11.79 1.85 8.97
CA CYS A 229 -13.21 2.21 9.05
C CYS A 229 -13.48 3.58 8.44
N ASN A 230 -12.74 4.60 8.87
CA ASN A 230 -12.86 5.97 8.37
C ASN A 230 -12.57 6.06 6.88
N GLN A 231 -11.57 5.33 6.39
CA GLN A 231 -11.26 5.30 4.97
C GLN A 231 -12.40 4.65 4.17
N THR A 232 -12.84 3.45 4.58
CA THR A 232 -13.94 2.74 3.92
C THR A 232 -15.19 3.61 3.91
N MET A 233 -15.69 4.02 5.08
CA MET A 233 -16.93 4.79 5.22
C MET A 233 -16.83 6.19 4.62
N GLY A 234 -15.69 6.86 4.78
CA GLY A 234 -15.44 8.21 4.25
C GLY A 234 -15.41 8.23 2.72
N GLU A 235 -14.90 7.17 2.08
CA GLU A 235 -14.95 7.04 0.63
C GLU A 235 -16.39 6.84 0.10
N TRP A 236 -17.29 6.26 0.90
CA TRP A 236 -18.72 6.12 0.59
C TRP A 236 -19.60 7.33 0.99
N ALA A 237 -19.04 8.30 1.74
CA ALA A 237 -19.73 9.52 2.19
C ALA A 237 -19.87 10.60 1.10
N GLY A 238 -19.38 10.34 -0.13
CA GLY A 238 -19.37 11.29 -1.24
C GLY A 238 -20.74 11.74 -1.80
N ARG A 239 -21.87 11.25 -1.27
CA ARG A 239 -23.22 11.61 -1.73
C ARG A 239 -24.10 12.14 -0.57
N PRO A 240 -24.90 13.19 -0.79
CA PRO A 240 -25.94 13.59 0.17
C PRO A 240 -27.05 12.52 0.26
N PRO A 241 -27.65 12.30 1.46
CA PRO A 241 -27.25 12.88 2.74
C PRO A 241 -25.93 12.29 3.22
N ARG A 242 -25.03 13.18 3.67
CA ARG A 242 -23.82 12.84 4.41
C ARG A 242 -24.24 12.40 5.82
N ALA A 243 -24.92 11.27 5.93
CA ALA A 243 -24.92 10.57 7.19
C ALA A 243 -23.49 10.05 7.35
N GLU A 244 -22.76 10.66 8.28
CA GLU A 244 -21.40 10.25 8.61
C GLU A 244 -21.49 8.95 9.41
N LEU A 245 -21.79 7.83 8.75
CA LEU A 245 -21.92 6.52 9.40
C LEU A 245 -20.72 6.19 10.29
N TRP A 246 -19.54 6.71 9.93
CA TRP A 246 -18.33 6.55 10.72
C TRP A 246 -18.40 7.24 12.09
N GLU A 247 -19.20 8.28 12.26
CA GLU A 247 -19.42 8.96 13.56
C GLU A 247 -20.26 8.11 14.51
N THR A 248 -21.20 7.32 13.98
CA THR A 248 -22.02 6.38 14.77
C THR A 248 -21.37 4.99 14.91
N HIS A 249 -20.18 4.80 14.33
CA HIS A 249 -19.45 3.56 14.46
C HIS A 249 -18.76 3.46 15.83
N GLU A 250 -19.12 2.43 16.61
CA GLU A 250 -18.55 2.13 17.91
C GLU A 250 -18.06 0.67 17.94
N THR A 251 -16.81 0.46 18.35
CA THR A 251 -16.22 -0.87 18.49
C THR A 251 -15.85 -1.12 19.95
N VAL A 252 -16.35 -2.23 20.50
CA VAL A 252 -16.04 -2.65 21.87
C VAL A 252 -14.77 -3.49 21.83
N PHE A 253 -13.63 -2.88 22.16
CA PHE A 253 -12.35 -3.58 22.25
C PHE A 253 -12.20 -4.25 23.62
N VAL A 254 -12.09 -5.58 23.63
CA VAL A 254 -11.91 -6.37 24.84
C VAL A 254 -10.44 -6.72 25.01
N SER A 255 -9.87 -6.21 26.10
CA SER A 255 -8.50 -6.50 26.52
C SER A 255 -8.56 -7.15 27.91
N ASP A 256 -8.53 -8.47 27.94
CA ASP A 256 -8.60 -9.30 29.14
C ASP A 256 -7.49 -10.35 29.08
N ALA A 257 -6.53 -10.26 30.00
CA ALA A 257 -5.38 -11.14 30.04
C ALA A 257 -5.75 -12.62 30.28
N ALA A 258 -6.95 -12.90 30.81
CA ALA A 258 -7.46 -14.27 30.91
C ALA A 258 -7.75 -14.91 29.54
N LEU A 259 -7.78 -14.11 28.46
CA LEU A 259 -8.00 -14.58 27.10
C LEU A 259 -6.70 -14.95 26.36
N GLU A 260 -5.54 -14.91 27.03
CA GLU A 260 -4.27 -15.35 26.42
C GLU A 260 -4.37 -16.78 25.91
N GLY A 261 -4.23 -16.95 24.60
CA GLY A 261 -4.32 -18.26 23.94
C GLY A 261 -5.69 -18.95 24.12
N ALA A 262 -6.74 -18.21 24.44
CA ALA A 262 -8.08 -18.78 24.67
C ALA A 262 -8.57 -19.58 23.46
N SER A 263 -9.21 -20.72 23.74
CA SER A 263 -9.90 -21.50 22.71
C SER A 263 -11.10 -20.72 22.17
N VAL A 264 -11.57 -21.13 21.00
CA VAL A 264 -12.74 -20.51 20.35
C VAL A 264 -13.98 -20.62 21.25
N ASP A 265 -14.19 -21.76 21.90
CA ASP A 265 -15.32 -21.95 22.82
C ASP A 265 -15.21 -21.05 24.05
N ALA A 266 -14.00 -20.86 24.60
CA ALA A 266 -13.80 -19.91 25.70
C ALA A 266 -14.12 -18.47 25.27
N LEU A 267 -13.80 -18.10 24.03
CA LEU A 267 -14.15 -16.79 23.47
C LEU A 267 -15.68 -16.66 23.24
N ARG A 268 -16.35 -17.72 22.79
CA ARG A 268 -17.82 -17.75 22.65
C ARG A 268 -18.50 -17.54 23.99
N GLU A 269 -18.09 -18.28 25.02
CA GLU A 269 -18.63 -18.14 26.38
C GLU A 269 -18.34 -16.75 26.97
N ARG A 270 -17.13 -16.22 26.74
CA ARG A 270 -16.79 -14.85 27.13
C ARG A 270 -17.74 -13.85 26.46
N PHE A 271 -17.96 -13.98 25.16
CA PHE A 271 -18.85 -13.09 24.42
C PHE A 271 -20.31 -13.19 24.90
N LYS A 272 -20.83 -14.41 25.10
CA LYS A 272 -22.18 -14.62 25.65
C LYS A 272 -22.33 -13.96 27.02
N SER A 273 -21.32 -14.07 27.88
CA SER A 273 -21.36 -13.48 29.23
C SER A 273 -21.46 -11.96 29.25
N MET A 274 -21.00 -11.29 28.18
CA MET A 274 -21.06 -9.82 28.07
C MET A 274 -22.15 -9.33 27.12
N ARG A 275 -22.86 -10.24 26.43
CA ARG A 275 -23.79 -9.91 25.33
C ARG A 275 -24.92 -8.99 25.80
N GLU A 276 -25.43 -9.20 27.01
CA GLU A 276 -26.52 -8.42 27.60
C GLU A 276 -26.07 -7.01 28.02
N ASP A 277 -24.78 -6.82 28.30
CA ASP A 277 -24.19 -5.54 28.72
C ASP A 277 -23.70 -4.69 27.54
N LEU A 278 -23.80 -5.21 26.31
CA LEU A 278 -23.35 -4.49 25.12
C LEU A 278 -24.24 -3.27 24.84
N PRO A 279 -23.66 -2.14 24.40
CA PRO A 279 -24.45 -1.00 23.93
C PRO A 279 -25.41 -1.41 22.82
N GLU A 280 -26.61 -0.83 22.85
CA GLU A 280 -27.60 -1.02 21.79
C GLU A 280 -26.99 -0.66 20.42
N GLY A 281 -27.20 -1.52 19.43
CA GLY A 281 -26.65 -1.38 18.07
C GLY A 281 -25.33 -2.11 17.82
N ILE A 282 -24.59 -2.52 18.86
CA ILE A 282 -23.42 -3.39 18.69
C ILE A 282 -23.86 -4.79 18.29
N ARG A 283 -23.17 -5.40 17.32
CA ARG A 283 -23.53 -6.75 16.83
C ARG A 283 -23.36 -7.80 17.91
N GLN A 284 -24.41 -8.64 18.03
CA GLN A 284 -24.52 -9.72 19.01
C GLN A 284 -24.47 -11.12 18.40
N ASP A 285 -24.54 -11.24 17.08
CA ASP A 285 -24.55 -12.50 16.32
C ASP A 285 -23.16 -12.87 15.78
N CYS A 286 -22.16 -11.99 15.97
CA CYS A 286 -20.77 -12.23 15.62
C CYS A 286 -19.83 -11.37 16.47
N PHE A 287 -18.60 -11.84 16.64
CA PHE A 287 -17.51 -11.03 17.18
C PHE A 287 -16.22 -11.28 16.42
N LEU A 288 -15.30 -10.33 16.55
CA LEU A 288 -14.00 -10.39 15.88
C LEU A 288 -12.91 -10.77 16.89
N VAL A 289 -11.92 -11.50 16.42
CA VAL A 289 -10.75 -11.91 17.20
C VAL A 289 -9.48 -11.53 16.46
N HIS A 290 -8.52 -11.02 17.20
CA HIS A 290 -7.20 -10.70 16.69
C HIS A 290 -6.12 -11.46 17.47
N ASP A 291 -5.59 -12.53 16.87
CA ASP A 291 -4.65 -13.48 17.50
C ASP A 291 -3.19 -13.29 17.14
N LYS A 292 -2.88 -12.37 16.21
CA LYS A 292 -1.52 -12.21 15.67
C LYS A 292 -1.18 -10.73 15.52
N LEU A 293 -0.92 -10.09 16.65
CA LEU A 293 -0.58 -8.67 16.78
C LEU A 293 0.68 -8.29 15.99
N PHE A 294 1.58 -9.26 15.74
CA PHE A 294 2.87 -9.01 15.10
C PHE A 294 2.96 -9.47 13.63
N THR A 295 1.91 -10.06 13.04
CA THR A 295 1.95 -10.40 11.61
C THR A 295 2.02 -9.15 10.73
N GLN A 296 2.92 -9.18 9.74
CA GLN A 296 3.38 -8.01 8.97
C GLN A 296 2.30 -7.32 8.10
N ALA A 297 2.16 -6.02 8.34
CA ALA A 297 1.89 -4.84 7.49
C ALA A 297 0.90 -4.86 6.31
N ASP A 298 0.79 -5.91 5.49
CA ASP A 298 0.08 -5.80 4.20
C ASP A 298 -1.28 -6.52 4.15
N SER A 299 -1.54 -7.47 5.06
CA SER A 299 -2.84 -8.14 5.19
C SER A 299 -3.17 -8.44 6.64
N LEU A 300 -3.53 -7.40 7.39
CA LEU A 300 -4.09 -7.57 8.72
C LEU A 300 -5.41 -8.35 8.59
N ASN A 301 -5.44 -9.59 9.05
CA ASN A 301 -6.64 -10.42 9.07
C ASN A 301 -7.20 -10.45 10.50
N VAL A 302 -8.52 -10.48 10.61
CA VAL A 302 -9.25 -10.77 11.84
C VAL A 302 -10.07 -12.03 11.64
N ARG A 303 -10.29 -12.79 12.71
CA ARG A 303 -11.23 -13.91 12.68
C ARG A 303 -12.60 -13.41 13.10
N ALA A 304 -13.62 -13.64 12.30
CA ALA A 304 -15.00 -13.49 12.73
C ALA A 304 -15.51 -14.83 13.26
N VAL A 305 -16.17 -14.80 14.41
CA VAL A 305 -16.61 -16.00 15.14
C VAL A 305 -18.11 -15.94 15.37
N ASN A 306 -18.80 -17.05 15.06
CA ASN A 306 -20.19 -17.27 15.43
C ASN A 306 -20.26 -17.66 16.91
N PRO A 307 -20.88 -16.84 17.77
CA PRO A 307 -20.96 -17.12 19.20
C PRO A 307 -21.90 -18.29 19.52
N ASP A 308 -22.87 -18.57 18.64
CA ASP A 308 -23.91 -19.57 18.85
C ASP A 308 -23.74 -20.79 17.92
N PHE A 309 -22.52 -20.99 17.41
CA PHE A 309 -22.19 -22.15 16.57
C PHE A 309 -22.38 -23.46 17.34
N ASP A 310 -23.14 -24.36 16.75
CA ASP A 310 -23.35 -25.72 17.22
C ASP A 310 -23.00 -26.70 16.09
N PRO A 311 -21.96 -27.54 16.23
CA PRO A 311 -21.56 -28.49 15.20
C PRO A 311 -22.58 -29.60 14.94
N GLU A 312 -23.51 -29.84 15.88
CA GLU A 312 -24.57 -30.84 15.77
C GLU A 312 -25.89 -30.24 15.27
N ALA A 313 -25.97 -28.90 15.14
CA ALA A 313 -27.14 -28.27 14.57
C ALA A 313 -27.31 -28.71 13.10
N PRO A 314 -28.56 -28.92 12.63
CA PRO A 314 -28.81 -29.16 11.23
C PRO A 314 -28.15 -28.06 10.40
N LEU A 315 -27.44 -28.43 9.34
CA LEU A 315 -26.95 -27.46 8.37
C LEU A 315 -28.09 -26.53 7.99
N GLY A 316 -27.80 -25.24 7.87
CA GLY A 316 -28.78 -24.24 7.49
C GLY A 316 -29.45 -24.60 6.16
N THR A 317 -30.58 -25.31 6.23
CA THR A 317 -31.50 -25.55 5.13
C THR A 317 -32.52 -24.43 5.20
N GLU A 318 -32.49 -23.47 4.27
CA GLU A 318 -33.61 -22.55 4.18
C GLU A 318 -34.82 -23.30 3.57
N GLU A 319 -36.00 -23.02 4.13
CA GLU A 319 -37.22 -23.02 3.34
C GLU A 319 -36.96 -22.18 2.08
N ILE A 320 -37.29 -22.76 0.93
CA ILE A 320 -37.07 -22.20 -0.39
C ILE A 320 -37.67 -20.79 -0.45
N SER A 321 -36.83 -19.76 -0.34
CA SER A 321 -37.20 -18.40 -0.74
C SER A 321 -37.62 -18.44 -2.22
N TYR A 322 -38.83 -17.95 -2.50
CA TYR A 322 -39.62 -18.17 -3.72
C TYR A 322 -39.00 -17.65 -5.03
N THR A 323 -37.80 -17.09 -5.04
CA THR A 323 -37.29 -16.29 -6.17
C THR A 323 -35.95 -16.73 -6.75
N SER A 324 -35.28 -17.77 -6.25
CA SER A 324 -34.08 -18.31 -6.91
C SER A 324 -33.83 -19.79 -6.61
N PRO A 325 -33.48 -20.61 -7.63
CA PRO A 325 -33.04 -21.98 -7.40
C PRO A 325 -31.65 -21.97 -6.75
N GLY A 326 -31.63 -21.85 -5.42
CA GLY A 326 -30.40 -21.95 -4.63
C GLY A 326 -29.87 -23.38 -4.61
N VAL A 327 -28.56 -23.54 -4.79
CA VAL A 327 -27.86 -24.82 -4.56
C VAL A 327 -27.83 -25.08 -3.05
N SER A 328 -28.26 -26.26 -2.60
CA SER A 328 -28.18 -26.64 -1.19
C SER A 328 -26.73 -26.84 -0.75
N ILE A 329 -26.36 -26.31 0.42
CA ILE A 329 -25.02 -26.44 1.00
C ILE A 329 -24.79 -27.90 1.41
N THR A 330 -23.66 -28.49 1.00
CA THR A 330 -23.30 -29.87 1.36
C THR A 330 -22.26 -29.92 2.48
N LEU A 331 -22.11 -31.05 3.17
CA LEU A 331 -21.04 -31.23 4.16
C LEU A 331 -19.63 -31.03 3.58
N LYS A 332 -19.46 -31.37 2.30
CA LYS A 332 -18.19 -31.17 1.58
C LYS A 332 -17.87 -29.69 1.38
N ASP A 333 -18.89 -28.86 1.26
CA ASP A 333 -18.77 -27.41 1.09
C ASP A 333 -18.30 -26.71 2.38
N LEU A 334 -18.54 -27.34 3.53
CA LEU A 334 -18.20 -26.85 4.86
C LEU A 334 -17.00 -27.59 5.46
N GLU A 335 -16.23 -28.29 4.64
CA GLU A 335 -14.98 -28.91 5.07
C GLU A 335 -14.07 -27.80 5.65
N ALA A 336 -13.77 -27.92 6.95
CA ALA A 336 -13.06 -26.93 7.80
C ALA A 336 -13.86 -25.73 8.35
N PHE A 337 -15.18 -25.64 8.19
CA PHE A 337 -15.99 -24.62 8.85
C PHE A 337 -16.20 -24.94 10.33
N SER A 338 -15.53 -24.22 11.23
CA SER A 338 -15.67 -24.35 12.69
C SER A 338 -16.52 -23.24 13.32
N GLY A 339 -17.39 -22.59 12.53
CA GLY A 339 -18.07 -21.37 12.96
C GLY A 339 -17.17 -20.13 12.94
N GLU A 340 -16.11 -20.16 12.13
CA GLU A 340 -15.09 -19.11 12.05
C GLU A 340 -14.77 -18.75 10.60
N ILE A 341 -14.44 -17.48 10.37
CA ILE A 341 -14.06 -16.97 9.05
C ILE A 341 -12.86 -16.02 9.20
N GLN A 342 -11.80 -16.21 8.43
CA GLN A 342 -10.73 -15.21 8.34
C GLN A 342 -11.11 -14.12 7.34
N VAL A 343 -11.11 -12.87 7.81
CA VAL A 343 -11.51 -11.70 7.02
C VAL A 343 -10.37 -10.68 7.04
N PRO A 344 -9.91 -10.18 5.88
CA PRO A 344 -9.00 -9.04 5.84
C PRO A 344 -9.64 -7.83 6.52
N LEU A 345 -8.90 -7.07 7.31
CA LEU A 345 -9.43 -5.94 8.09
C LEU A 345 -10.19 -4.93 7.20
N ALA A 346 -9.66 -4.64 6.01
CA ALA A 346 -10.32 -3.75 5.04
C ALA A 346 -11.70 -4.24 4.59
N LYS A 347 -12.00 -5.51 4.79
CA LYS A 347 -13.23 -6.20 4.37
C LYS A 347 -14.18 -6.50 5.51
N VAL A 348 -13.79 -6.22 6.76
CA VAL A 348 -14.63 -6.45 7.94
C VAL A 348 -15.96 -5.70 7.85
N PHE A 349 -15.92 -4.48 7.35
CA PHE A 349 -17.11 -3.63 7.22
C PHE A 349 -18.00 -4.01 6.04
N ASP A 350 -17.40 -4.55 4.97
CA ASP A 350 -18.17 -5.11 3.86
C ASP A 350 -18.77 -6.48 4.25
N TRP A 351 -18.07 -7.23 5.11
CA TRP A 351 -18.55 -8.47 5.71
C TRP A 351 -19.71 -8.22 6.69
N LEU A 352 -19.70 -7.09 7.42
CA LEU A 352 -20.84 -6.63 8.23
C LEU A 352 -22.13 -6.55 7.40
N HIS A 353 -22.06 -6.12 6.14
CA HIS A 353 -23.24 -6.12 5.28
C HIS A 353 -23.80 -7.53 5.04
N TYR A 354 -22.94 -8.47 4.66
CA TYR A 354 -23.35 -9.87 4.43
C TYR A 354 -23.91 -10.52 5.70
N THR A 355 -23.54 -10.02 6.88
CA THR A 355 -24.13 -10.45 8.16
C THR A 355 -25.37 -9.64 8.58
N LEU A 356 -25.65 -8.49 7.97
CA LEU A 356 -26.75 -7.60 8.31
C LEU A 356 -27.99 -7.74 7.39
N LEU A 357 -27.82 -7.85 6.07
CA LEU A 357 -28.90 -7.47 5.12
C LEU A 357 -29.09 -8.39 3.91
N THR A 358 -28.12 -9.24 3.56
CA THR A 358 -28.38 -10.27 2.55
C THR A 358 -29.18 -11.39 3.20
N ASP A 359 -30.22 -11.89 2.51
CA ASP A 359 -30.97 -13.14 2.80
C ASP A 359 -30.06 -14.39 2.71
N SER A 360 -28.87 -14.31 3.28
CA SER A 360 -28.02 -15.42 3.64
C SER A 360 -28.39 -15.75 5.07
N GLU A 361 -29.51 -16.46 5.26
CA GLU A 361 -30.09 -16.73 6.58
C GLU A 361 -29.13 -17.54 7.48
N THR A 362 -28.05 -18.09 6.91
CA THR A 362 -27.17 -19.05 7.57
C THR A 362 -25.68 -18.66 7.47
N TRP A 363 -24.91 -18.96 8.52
CA TRP A 363 -23.47 -18.68 8.60
C TRP A 363 -22.66 -19.53 7.60
N GLU A 364 -23.17 -20.69 7.27
CA GLU A 364 -22.64 -21.65 6.30
C GLU A 364 -22.59 -21.03 4.89
N ARG A 365 -23.65 -20.31 4.50
CA ARG A 365 -23.71 -19.62 3.22
C ARG A 365 -22.76 -18.42 3.19
N ARG A 366 -22.59 -17.72 4.32
CA ARG A 366 -21.58 -16.65 4.48
C ARG A 366 -20.16 -17.19 4.32
N TYR A 367 -19.85 -18.33 4.95
CA TYR A 367 -18.57 -19.01 4.78
C TYR A 367 -18.32 -19.39 3.32
N MET A 368 -19.29 -20.04 2.68
CA MET A 368 -19.22 -20.46 1.28
C MET A 368 -18.96 -19.32 0.30
N ASN A 369 -19.70 -18.22 0.43
CA ASN A 369 -19.50 -17.02 -0.39
C ASN A 369 -18.10 -16.40 -0.19
N THR A 370 -17.48 -16.63 0.97
CA THR A 370 -16.16 -16.10 1.32
C THR A 370 -15.01 -17.03 0.92
N THR A 371 -15.23 -18.35 0.89
CA THR A 371 -14.16 -19.37 0.73
C THR A 371 -14.12 -20.06 -0.63
N GLN A 372 -15.17 -19.97 -1.47
CA GLN A 372 -15.14 -20.61 -2.79
C GLN A 372 -14.11 -19.98 -3.75
N LYS A 373 -13.42 -20.87 -4.50
CA LYS A 373 -12.22 -20.68 -5.34
C LYS A 373 -12.34 -19.76 -6.56
N HIS A 374 -13.48 -19.12 -6.76
CA HIS A 374 -13.56 -17.91 -7.55
C HIS A 374 -13.92 -16.80 -6.58
N PRO A 375 -12.94 -16.24 -5.85
CA PRO A 375 -13.20 -14.97 -5.20
C PRO A 375 -13.72 -14.07 -6.32
N ARG A 376 -15.01 -13.73 -6.30
CA ARG A 376 -15.43 -12.45 -6.88
C ARG A 376 -14.45 -11.51 -6.25
N ALA A 377 -13.56 -10.93 -7.06
CA ALA A 377 -12.37 -10.30 -6.53
C ALA A 377 -12.82 -9.15 -5.62
N ILE A 378 -12.92 -9.44 -4.32
CA ILE A 378 -13.19 -8.47 -3.29
C ILE A 378 -11.79 -7.93 -2.98
N ILE A 379 -11.26 -7.17 -3.93
CA ILE A 379 -9.85 -6.75 -4.00
C ILE A 379 -9.53 -5.89 -2.78
N SER A 380 -8.40 -6.19 -2.13
CA SER A 380 -7.89 -5.59 -0.89
C SER A 380 -7.50 -4.11 -0.97
N PHE A 381 -7.64 -3.46 -2.14
CA PHE A 381 -7.19 -2.09 -2.37
C PHE A 381 -8.16 -1.19 -3.18
N LEU A 382 -9.48 -1.48 -3.11
CA LEU A 382 -10.67 -0.77 -3.70
C LEU A 382 -10.96 -1.00 -5.20
N PRO A 383 -12.23 -0.95 -5.66
CA PRO A 383 -13.48 -1.41 -5.03
C PRO A 383 -14.36 -2.29 -5.97
N TYR A 384 -14.95 -3.31 -5.34
CA TYR A 384 -16.15 -4.11 -5.61
C TYR A 384 -16.62 -4.58 -7.01
N PRO A 385 -17.18 -5.81 -7.05
CA PRO A 385 -17.55 -6.52 -8.27
C PRO A 385 -18.76 -5.88 -8.93
N GLU A 386 -18.90 -6.15 -10.22
CA GLU A 386 -20.12 -5.93 -11.00
C GLU A 386 -21.35 -6.38 -10.19
N TYR A 387 -22.25 -5.43 -9.93
CA TYR A 387 -23.65 -5.72 -9.59
C TYR A 387 -24.41 -6.03 -10.87
#